data_AF-A0A7S0N815-F1
#
_entry.id   AF-A0A7S0N815-F1
#
_cell.length_a   1.000
_cell.length_b   1.000
_cell.length_c   1.000
_cell.angle_alpha   90.00
_cell.angle_beta   90.00
_cell.angle_gamma   90.00
#
_symmetry.space_group_name_H-M   'P 1'
#
loop_
_entity.id
_entity.type
_entity.pdbx_description
1 polymer ?
#
loop_
_entity_poly.entity_id
_entity_poly.type
_entity_poly.pdbx_seq_one_letter_code
_entity_poly.pdbx_strand_id
1 'polypeptide(L)'
;GEDEGAMGEMRLQGQLEDMDTALVEKERLLLELVKNQREFDTMRNIYERKVEDLKGSIRVIEEERDKVLSELSSLERRPNSATSSQGKEDRERWSARLRQLEDELRAMRNKVKDHERLLSFKEQGELKIASLTQELNRLKQCRTQLQRRLATEAKGHRDRTMWLERQIASLRKETLASSKAIRSLQTQLSATSRAEHVVRRKAQIRQLQVQRQQALSSRDSSTLEAPAPTGPAGGAGGAACEGAGDTRGWFRRLVQARLA
;
A
#
# COMPACT_ATOMS: atom_id res chain seq x y z
N GLY A 1 9.78 -2.00 21.72
CA GLY A 1 10.00 -0.55 21.59
C GLY A 1 10.96 -0.30 20.47
N GLU A 2 12.25 -0.50 20.71
CA GLU A 2 13.32 -0.28 19.71
C GLU A 2 13.33 -1.35 18.60
N ASP A 3 13.03 -2.61 18.94
CA ASP A 3 13.03 -3.73 17.99
C ASP A 3 11.90 -3.68 16.93
N GLU A 4 10.72 -3.14 17.29
CA GLU A 4 9.61 -2.93 16.35
C GLU A 4 9.88 -1.75 15.40
N GLY A 5 10.63 -0.74 15.87
CA GLY A 5 11.08 0.39 15.04
C GLY A 5 12.10 -0.05 13.98
N ALA A 6 13.09 -0.85 14.40
CA ALA A 6 14.10 -1.41 13.50
C ALA A 6 13.48 -2.33 12.43
N MET A 7 12.51 -3.17 12.78
CA MET A 7 11.77 -3.98 11.80
C MET A 7 10.94 -3.12 10.82
N GLY A 8 10.35 -2.02 11.30
CA GLY A 8 9.61 -1.07 10.46
C GLY A 8 10.50 -0.33 9.46
N GLU A 9 11.69 0.09 9.89
CA GLU A 9 12.70 0.72 9.03
C GLU A 9 13.24 -0.26 7.99
N MET A 10 13.58 -1.48 8.40
CA MET A 10 14.04 -2.54 7.50
C MET A 10 13.00 -2.87 6.42
N ARG A 11 11.70 -2.89 6.77
CA ARG A 11 10.62 -3.12 5.82
C ARG A 11 10.47 -1.96 4.82
N LEU A 12 10.59 -0.72 5.27
CA LEU A 12 10.53 0.46 4.39
C LEU A 12 11.73 0.51 3.45
N GLN A 13 12.91 0.11 3.93
CA GLN A 13 14.13 0.07 3.15
C GLN A 13 14.06 -1.02 2.06
N GLY A 14 13.56 -2.22 2.39
CA GLY A 14 13.30 -3.26 1.39
C GLY A 14 12.29 -2.83 0.32
N GLN A 15 11.20 -2.15 0.72
CA GLN A 15 10.25 -1.59 -0.26
C GLN A 15 10.87 -0.50 -1.14
N LEU A 16 11.83 0.27 -0.63
CA LEU A 16 12.55 1.27 -1.40
C LEU A 16 13.46 0.59 -2.44
N GLU A 17 14.22 -0.43 -2.02
CA GLU A 17 15.09 -1.22 -2.88
C GLU A 17 14.31 -1.96 -3.99
N ASP A 18 13.16 -2.54 -3.66
CA ASP A 18 12.24 -3.16 -4.63
C ASP A 18 11.71 -2.13 -5.65
N MET A 19 11.45 -0.90 -5.21
CA MET A 19 11.02 0.18 -6.10
C MET A 19 12.16 0.68 -6.98
N ASP A 20 13.39 0.74 -6.47
CA ASP A 20 14.57 1.17 -7.22
C ASP A 20 14.96 0.13 -8.27
N THR A 21 14.95 -1.15 -7.94
CA THR A 21 15.18 -2.23 -8.92
C THR A 21 14.12 -2.24 -10.03
N ALA A 22 12.84 -2.07 -9.66
CA ALA A 22 11.76 -1.95 -10.63
C ALA A 22 11.86 -0.66 -11.47
N LEU A 23 12.48 0.40 -10.95
CA LEU A 23 12.73 1.64 -11.69
C LEU A 23 13.83 1.42 -12.75
N VAL A 24 14.94 0.81 -12.36
CA VAL A 24 16.07 0.50 -13.27
C VAL A 24 15.62 -0.38 -14.43
N GLU A 25 14.84 -1.44 -14.17
CA GLU A 25 14.34 -2.30 -15.26
C GLU A 25 13.40 -1.52 -16.19
N LYS A 26 12.58 -0.60 -15.66
CA LYS A 26 11.73 0.26 -16.50
C LYS A 26 12.53 1.26 -17.33
N GLU A 27 13.62 1.79 -16.82
CA GLU A 27 14.53 2.67 -17.57
C GLU A 27 15.24 1.91 -18.69
N ARG A 28 15.69 0.67 -18.42
CA ARG A 28 16.25 -0.23 -19.43
C ARG A 28 15.26 -0.49 -20.58
N LEU A 29 14.03 -0.87 -20.24
CA LEU A 29 12.97 -1.11 -21.22
C LEU A 29 12.61 0.16 -22.02
N LEU A 30 12.66 1.34 -21.40
CA LEU A 30 12.45 2.60 -22.11
C LEU A 30 13.56 2.88 -23.12
N LEU A 31 14.82 2.66 -22.76
CA LEU A 31 15.95 2.83 -23.67
C LEU A 31 15.85 1.86 -24.86
N GLU A 32 15.48 0.60 -24.61
CA GLU A 32 15.22 -0.38 -25.68
C GLU A 32 14.05 0.06 -26.57
N LEU A 33 12.95 0.56 -26.01
CA LEU A 33 11.82 1.05 -26.78
C LEU A 33 12.20 2.24 -27.67
N VAL A 34 12.97 3.20 -27.16
CA VAL A 34 13.45 4.36 -27.93
C VAL A 34 14.41 3.91 -29.04
N LYS A 35 15.29 2.95 -28.76
CA LYS A 35 16.18 2.37 -29.78
C LYS A 35 15.36 1.71 -30.89
N ASN A 36 14.43 0.83 -30.52
CA ASN A 36 13.54 0.15 -31.46
C ASN A 36 12.76 1.17 -32.30
N GLN A 37 12.26 2.26 -31.71
CA GLN A 37 11.57 3.32 -32.44
C GLN A 37 12.45 3.96 -33.52
N ARG A 38 13.71 4.29 -33.21
CA ARG A 38 14.65 4.84 -34.20
C ARG A 38 14.94 3.86 -35.34
N GLU A 39 15.05 2.57 -35.03
CA GLU A 39 15.20 1.52 -36.04
C GLU A 39 13.95 1.40 -36.92
N PHE A 40 12.75 1.53 -36.33
CA PHE A 40 11.50 1.58 -37.09
C PHE A 40 11.41 2.78 -38.02
N ASP A 41 11.75 3.99 -37.56
CA ASP A 41 11.75 5.21 -38.38
C ASP A 41 12.71 5.07 -39.57
N THR A 42 13.89 4.50 -39.32
CA THR A 42 14.88 4.22 -40.38
C THR A 42 14.32 3.23 -41.41
N MET A 43 13.70 2.14 -40.95
CA MET A 43 13.04 1.18 -41.84
C MET A 43 11.89 1.82 -42.62
N ARG A 44 11.08 2.68 -41.99
CA ARG A 44 9.98 3.41 -42.63
C ARG A 44 10.50 4.24 -43.80
N ASN A 45 11.54 5.04 -43.57
CA ASN A 45 12.17 5.87 -44.60
C ASN A 45 12.69 5.04 -45.79
N ILE A 46 13.25 3.84 -45.51
CA ILE A 46 13.70 2.92 -46.57
C ILE A 46 12.51 2.46 -47.42
N TYR A 47 11.37 2.11 -46.80
CA TYR A 47 10.17 1.69 -47.53
C TYR A 47 9.51 2.83 -48.31
N GLU A 48 9.42 4.03 -47.74
CA GLU A 48 8.90 5.22 -48.42
C GLU A 48 9.72 5.53 -49.67
N ARG A 49 11.06 5.55 -49.54
CA ARG A 49 11.97 5.73 -50.68
C ARG A 49 11.78 4.62 -51.71
N LYS A 50 11.61 3.37 -51.28
CA LYS A 50 11.37 2.25 -52.21
C LYS A 50 10.08 2.40 -53.00
N VAL A 51 9.01 2.90 -52.37
CA VAL A 51 7.74 3.20 -53.07
C VAL A 51 7.95 4.28 -54.11
N GLU A 52 8.69 5.34 -53.77
CA GLU A 52 9.01 6.43 -54.69
C GLU A 52 9.84 5.94 -55.89
N ASP A 53 10.86 5.13 -55.65
CA ASP A 53 11.66 4.49 -56.70
C ASP A 53 10.79 3.65 -57.64
N LEU A 54 9.93 2.78 -57.08
CA LEU A 54 9.03 1.94 -57.88
C LEU A 54 8.03 2.78 -58.69
N LYS A 55 7.50 3.87 -58.13
CA LYS A 55 6.66 4.83 -58.85
C LYS A 55 7.43 5.54 -59.96
N GLY A 56 8.71 5.83 -59.76
CA GLY A 56 9.62 6.32 -60.81
C GLY A 56 9.79 5.31 -61.94
N SER A 57 10.11 4.05 -61.61
CA SER A 57 10.23 2.99 -62.61
C SER A 57 8.92 2.73 -63.39
N ILE A 58 7.77 2.80 -62.72
CA ILE A 58 6.46 2.70 -63.38
C ILE A 58 6.32 3.79 -64.45
N ARG A 59 6.66 5.03 -64.13
CA ARG A 59 6.60 6.15 -65.10
C ARG A 59 7.48 5.90 -66.32
N VAL A 60 8.72 5.43 -66.12
CA VAL A 60 9.63 5.10 -67.23
C VAL A 60 9.06 3.99 -68.13
N ILE A 61 8.53 2.92 -67.54
CA ILE A 61 7.95 1.80 -68.31
C ILE A 61 6.65 2.24 -69.00
N GLU A 62 5.86 3.14 -68.40
CA GLU A 62 4.67 3.75 -69.02
C GLU A 62 5.06 4.58 -70.26
N GLU A 63 6.12 5.38 -70.18
CA GLU A 63 6.64 6.13 -71.33
C GLU A 63 7.14 5.21 -72.45
N GLU A 64 7.82 4.09 -72.11
CA GLU A 64 8.23 3.10 -73.10
C GLU A 64 7.04 2.39 -73.76
N ARG A 65 6.03 2.01 -72.97
CA ARG A 65 4.79 1.42 -73.48
C ARG A 65 4.12 2.36 -74.47
N ASP A 66 4.04 3.65 -74.14
CA ASP A 66 3.40 4.65 -75.00
C ASP A 66 4.18 4.88 -76.30
N LYS A 67 5.51 4.81 -76.26
CA LYS A 67 6.36 4.80 -77.47
C LYS A 67 6.07 3.58 -78.35
N VAL A 68 6.04 2.38 -77.78
CA VAL A 68 5.74 1.13 -78.52
C VAL A 68 4.33 1.16 -79.13
N LEU A 69 3.34 1.70 -78.41
CA LEU A 69 1.98 1.90 -78.94
C LEU A 69 1.94 2.88 -80.11
N SER A 70 2.72 3.96 -80.03
CA SER A 70 2.86 4.93 -81.13
C SER A 70 3.51 4.29 -82.36
N GLU A 71 4.56 3.49 -82.15
CA GLU A 71 5.25 2.75 -83.22
C GLU A 71 4.34 1.73 -83.90
N LEU A 72 3.57 0.94 -83.13
CA LEU A 72 2.52 0.05 -83.63
C LEU A 72 1.50 0.81 -84.47
N SER A 73 0.99 1.93 -83.96
CA SER A 73 0.03 2.78 -84.66
C SER A 73 0.61 3.35 -85.96
N SER A 74 1.91 3.67 -85.97
CA SER A 74 2.61 4.16 -87.17
C SER A 74 2.82 3.06 -88.22
N LEU A 75 3.12 1.84 -87.78
CA LEU A 75 3.26 0.66 -88.63
C LEU A 75 1.93 0.30 -89.30
N GLU A 76 0.83 0.42 -88.58
CA GLU A 76 -0.53 0.19 -89.09
C GLU A 76 -0.96 1.22 -90.15
N ARG A 77 -0.44 2.46 -90.08
CA ARG A 77 -0.73 3.50 -91.08
C ARG A 77 0.08 3.36 -92.37
N ARG A 78 1.15 2.54 -92.41
CA ARG A 78 1.97 2.36 -93.63
C ARG A 78 1.23 1.49 -94.66
N PRO A 79 1.17 1.89 -95.94
CA PRO A 79 0.58 1.05 -96.99
C PRO A 79 1.37 -0.26 -97.15
N ASN A 80 0.65 -1.36 -97.39
CA ASN A 80 1.19 -2.73 -97.53
C ASN A 80 1.85 -3.34 -96.27
N SER A 81 1.78 -2.69 -95.10
CA SER A 81 2.37 -3.23 -93.86
C SER A 81 1.66 -4.50 -93.35
N ALA A 82 0.35 -4.62 -93.58
CA ALA A 82 -0.42 -5.80 -93.20
C ALA A 82 -0.18 -7.02 -94.11
N THR A 83 0.31 -6.79 -95.33
CA THR A 83 0.50 -7.83 -96.36
C THR A 83 1.95 -8.25 -96.54
N SER A 84 2.93 -7.39 -96.25
CA SER A 84 4.36 -7.77 -96.32
C SER A 84 4.75 -8.67 -95.15
N SER A 85 5.67 -9.63 -95.37
CA SER A 85 6.19 -10.49 -94.30
C SER A 85 6.87 -9.67 -93.21
N GLN A 86 7.63 -8.65 -93.63
CA GLN A 86 8.37 -7.76 -92.75
C GLN A 86 7.44 -6.94 -91.84
N GLY A 87 6.31 -6.45 -92.35
CA GLY A 87 5.33 -5.73 -91.54
C GLY A 87 4.59 -6.62 -90.53
N LYS A 88 4.39 -7.91 -90.85
CA LYS A 88 3.85 -8.89 -89.89
C LYS A 88 4.84 -9.20 -88.78
N GLU A 89 6.11 -9.44 -89.12
CA GLU A 89 7.18 -9.68 -88.14
C GLU A 89 7.39 -8.49 -87.21
N ASP A 90 7.41 -7.27 -87.75
CA ASP A 90 7.53 -6.04 -86.95
C ASP A 90 6.33 -5.89 -85.98
N ARG A 91 5.11 -6.14 -86.45
CA ARG A 91 3.91 -6.06 -85.62
C ARG A 91 3.93 -7.08 -84.48
N GLU A 92 4.38 -8.29 -84.76
CA GLU A 92 4.49 -9.36 -83.77
C GLU A 92 5.54 -9.02 -82.71
N ARG A 93 6.71 -8.49 -83.11
CA ARG A 93 7.75 -8.00 -82.21
C ARG A 93 7.26 -6.89 -81.28
N TRP A 94 6.60 -5.87 -81.82
CA TRP A 94 6.06 -4.76 -81.01
C TRP A 94 4.93 -5.23 -80.09
N SER A 95 4.08 -6.15 -80.55
CA SER A 95 3.03 -6.73 -79.70
C SER A 95 3.59 -7.55 -78.53
N ALA A 96 4.68 -8.29 -78.77
CA ALA A 96 5.38 -9.04 -77.73
C ALA A 96 6.04 -8.11 -76.72
N ARG A 97 6.71 -7.04 -77.20
CA ARG A 97 7.30 -6.01 -76.32
C ARG A 97 6.23 -5.29 -75.50
N LEU A 98 5.08 -4.97 -76.09
CA LEU A 98 3.97 -4.33 -75.40
C LEU A 98 3.45 -5.22 -74.26
N ARG A 99 3.21 -6.51 -74.52
CA ARG A 99 2.79 -7.48 -73.49
C ARG A 99 3.81 -7.59 -72.36
N GLN A 100 5.10 -7.62 -72.68
CA GLN A 100 6.16 -7.63 -71.67
C GLN A 100 6.09 -6.39 -70.76
N LEU A 101 5.99 -5.19 -71.35
CA LEU A 101 5.90 -3.93 -70.60
C LEU A 101 4.64 -3.88 -69.73
N GLU A 102 3.52 -4.39 -70.22
CA GLU A 102 2.27 -4.49 -69.45
C GLU A 102 2.38 -5.46 -68.26
N ASP A 103 3.07 -6.59 -68.43
CA ASP A 103 3.35 -7.55 -67.36
C ASP A 103 4.26 -6.93 -66.28
N GLU A 104 5.32 -6.25 -66.70
CA GLU A 104 6.24 -5.54 -65.81
C GLU A 104 5.51 -4.41 -65.05
N LEU A 105 4.65 -3.63 -65.71
CA LEU A 105 3.83 -2.60 -65.06
C LEU A 105 2.89 -3.20 -64.01
N ARG A 106 2.23 -4.32 -64.33
CA ARG A 106 1.34 -5.01 -63.38
C ARG A 106 2.12 -5.49 -62.16
N ALA A 107 3.28 -6.12 -62.36
CA ALA A 107 4.13 -6.59 -61.28
C ALA A 107 4.61 -5.43 -60.38
N MET A 108 5.04 -4.32 -60.97
CA MET A 108 5.53 -3.15 -60.23
C MET A 108 4.41 -2.46 -59.46
N ARG A 109 3.21 -2.31 -60.04
CA ARG A 109 2.04 -1.76 -59.34
C ARG A 109 1.63 -2.62 -58.14
N ASN A 110 1.71 -3.94 -58.25
CA ASN A 110 1.42 -4.82 -57.12
C ASN A 110 2.43 -4.62 -55.98
N LYS A 111 3.73 -4.54 -56.30
CA LYS A 111 4.77 -4.24 -55.30
C LYS A 111 4.54 -2.89 -54.60
N VAL A 112 4.17 -1.84 -55.34
CA VAL A 112 3.84 -0.53 -54.76
C VAL A 112 2.67 -0.66 -53.79
N LYS A 113 1.58 -1.32 -54.19
CA LYS A 113 0.40 -1.53 -53.33
C LYS A 113 0.76 -2.27 -52.04
N ASP A 114 1.61 -3.29 -52.11
CA ASP A 114 2.01 -4.06 -50.94
C ASP A 114 2.91 -3.24 -49.99
N HIS A 115 3.81 -2.42 -50.53
CA HIS A 115 4.61 -1.50 -49.73
C HIS A 115 3.75 -0.40 -49.08
N GLU A 116 2.77 0.16 -49.79
CA GLU A 116 1.81 1.14 -49.22
C GLU A 116 0.94 0.53 -48.11
N ARG A 117 0.48 -0.72 -48.28
CA ARG A 117 -0.22 -1.45 -47.23
C ARG A 117 0.65 -1.65 -46.00
N LEU A 118 1.92 -2.06 -46.18
CA LEU A 118 2.84 -2.25 -45.07
C LEU A 118 3.12 -0.93 -44.32
N LEU A 119 3.28 0.18 -45.03
CA LEU A 119 3.45 1.50 -44.43
C LEU A 119 2.24 1.89 -43.58
N SER A 120 1.02 1.77 -44.11
CA SER A 120 -0.19 2.11 -43.32
C SER A 120 -0.37 1.23 -42.08
N PHE A 121 -0.02 -0.06 -42.15
CA PHE A 121 -0.01 -0.93 -40.97
C PHE A 121 1.02 -0.47 -39.93
N LYS A 122 2.22 -0.04 -40.35
CA LYS A 122 3.25 0.49 -39.45
C LYS A 122 2.81 1.80 -38.78
N GLU A 123 2.20 2.72 -39.53
CA GLU A 123 1.69 3.99 -38.99
C GLU A 123 0.64 3.77 -37.90
N GLN A 124 -0.24 2.78 -38.07
CA GLN A 124 -1.21 2.40 -37.03
C GLN A 124 -0.51 1.89 -35.76
N GLY A 125 0.57 1.12 -35.90
CA GLY A 125 1.41 0.67 -34.78
C GLY A 125 2.04 1.84 -34.03
N GLU A 126 2.60 2.82 -34.75
CA GLU A 126 3.20 4.04 -34.16
C GLU A 126 2.17 4.84 -33.34
N LEU A 127 0.96 5.02 -33.89
CA LEU A 127 -0.13 5.69 -33.17
C LEU A 127 -0.50 4.96 -31.86
N LYS A 128 -0.51 3.62 -31.88
CA LYS A 128 -0.79 2.83 -30.67
C LYS A 128 0.34 2.96 -29.64
N ILE A 129 1.59 2.95 -30.06
CA ILE A 129 2.76 3.17 -29.18
C ILE A 129 2.68 4.56 -28.54
N ALA A 130 2.35 5.59 -29.32
CA ALA A 130 2.18 6.95 -28.81
C ALA A 130 1.07 7.05 -27.74
N SER A 131 -0.09 6.42 -28.00
CA SER A 131 -1.20 6.34 -27.04
C SER A 131 -0.80 5.64 -25.74
N LEU A 132 -0.16 4.47 -25.82
CA LEU A 132 0.31 3.73 -24.64
C LEU A 132 1.38 4.50 -23.86
N THR A 133 2.26 5.24 -24.55
CA THR A 133 3.27 6.11 -23.91
C THR A 133 2.60 7.24 -23.14
N GLN A 134 1.55 7.85 -23.69
CA GLN A 134 0.78 8.87 -23.00
C GLN A 134 0.06 8.31 -21.75
N GLU A 135 -0.57 7.14 -21.86
CA GLU A 135 -1.21 6.45 -20.74
C GLU A 135 -0.20 6.10 -19.64
N LEU A 136 0.98 5.58 -20.01
CA LEU A 136 2.06 5.30 -19.08
C LEU A 136 2.49 6.56 -18.31
N ASN A 137 2.65 7.68 -19.01
CA ASN A 137 3.01 8.96 -18.38
C ASN A 137 1.92 9.45 -17.42
N ARG A 138 0.64 9.29 -17.77
CA ARG A 138 -0.47 9.57 -16.85
C ARG A 138 -0.41 8.67 -15.61
N LEU A 139 -0.18 7.37 -15.78
CA LEU A 139 -0.06 6.43 -14.66
C LEU A 139 1.13 6.78 -13.75
N LYS A 140 2.27 7.18 -14.32
CA LYS A 140 3.44 7.68 -13.55
C LYS A 140 3.06 8.91 -12.71
N GLN A 141 2.36 9.87 -13.31
CA GLN A 141 1.89 11.07 -12.59
C GLN A 141 0.92 10.70 -11.45
N CYS A 142 -0.10 9.88 -11.72
CA CYS A 142 -1.03 9.39 -10.71
C CYS A 142 -0.31 8.65 -9.57
N ARG A 143 0.68 7.80 -9.87
CA ARG A 143 1.49 7.10 -8.85
C ARG A 143 2.19 8.11 -7.94
N THR A 144 2.90 9.08 -8.51
CA THR A 144 3.63 10.07 -7.70
C THR A 144 2.70 10.93 -6.84
N GLN A 145 1.51 11.25 -7.35
CA GLN A 145 0.49 11.97 -6.59
C GLN A 145 -0.04 11.13 -5.42
N LEU A 146 -0.31 9.83 -5.64
CA LEU A 146 -0.71 8.91 -4.58
C LEU A 146 0.38 8.73 -3.53
N GLN A 147 1.64 8.58 -3.94
CA GLN A 147 2.79 8.48 -3.02
C GLN A 147 2.88 9.72 -2.12
N ARG A 148 2.67 10.93 -2.67
CA ARG A 148 2.62 12.17 -1.88
C ARG A 148 1.46 12.16 -0.89
N ARG A 149 0.25 11.76 -1.33
CA ARG A 149 -0.93 11.67 -0.44
C ARG A 149 -0.69 10.72 0.73
N LEU A 150 -0.19 9.51 0.45
CA LEU A 150 0.16 8.54 1.49
C LEU A 150 1.18 9.11 2.48
N ALA A 151 2.22 9.79 1.99
CA ALA A 151 3.23 10.40 2.87
C ALA A 151 2.62 11.48 3.78
N THR A 152 1.74 12.33 3.23
CA THR A 152 1.05 13.37 4.02
C THR A 152 0.08 12.77 5.04
N GLU A 153 -0.68 11.74 4.67
CA GLU A 153 -1.61 11.06 5.57
C GLU A 153 -0.86 10.32 6.68
N ALA A 154 0.21 9.59 6.35
CA ALA A 154 1.05 8.91 7.32
C ALA A 154 1.67 9.89 8.32
N LYS A 155 2.15 11.06 7.86
CA LYS A 155 2.63 12.12 8.76
C LYS A 155 1.53 12.64 9.67
N GLY A 156 0.35 12.94 9.12
CA GLY A 156 -0.80 13.40 9.92
C GLY A 156 -1.26 12.37 10.96
N HIS A 157 -1.23 11.08 10.62
CA HIS A 157 -1.50 10.00 11.57
C HIS A 157 -0.46 9.95 12.70
N ARG A 158 0.83 10.02 12.39
CA ARG A 158 1.90 10.07 13.41
C ARG A 158 1.72 11.26 14.35
N ASP A 159 1.45 12.45 13.80
CA ASP A 159 1.25 13.68 14.59
C ASP A 159 0.04 13.56 15.52
N ARG A 160 -1.08 12.99 15.04
CA ARG A 160 -2.28 12.73 15.87
C ARG A 160 -2.00 11.71 16.98
N THR A 161 -1.33 10.61 16.67
CA THR A 161 -0.98 9.59 17.67
C THR A 161 -0.07 10.18 18.75
N MET A 162 0.96 10.93 18.36
CA MET A 162 1.83 11.62 19.32
C MET A 162 1.06 12.63 20.19
N TRP A 163 0.11 13.36 19.62
CA TRP A 163 -0.74 14.29 20.37
C TRP A 163 -1.60 13.55 21.41
N LEU A 164 -2.27 12.47 21.00
CA LEU A 164 -3.08 11.63 21.88
C LEU A 164 -2.25 10.99 22.99
N GLU A 165 -1.05 10.49 22.68
CA GLU A 165 -0.12 9.91 23.66
C GLU A 165 0.29 10.94 24.73
N ARG A 166 0.59 12.18 24.31
CA ARG A 166 0.89 13.27 25.24
C ARG A 166 -0.30 13.60 26.13
N GLN A 167 -1.52 13.63 25.56
CA GLN A 167 -2.73 13.87 26.32
C GLN A 167 -2.98 12.75 27.35
N ILE A 168 -2.85 11.49 26.94
CA ILE A 168 -2.96 10.33 27.83
C ILE A 168 -1.91 10.42 28.95
N ALA A 169 -0.67 10.80 28.63
CA ALA A 169 0.38 10.97 29.63
C ALA A 169 0.06 12.10 30.64
N SER A 170 -0.50 13.23 30.19
CA SER A 170 -0.96 14.30 31.08
C SER A 170 -2.07 13.82 32.02
N LEU A 171 -3.12 13.19 31.47
CA LEU A 171 -4.23 12.65 32.24
C LEU A 171 -3.76 11.59 33.25
N ARG A 172 -2.79 10.74 32.87
CA ARG A 172 -2.15 9.78 33.80
C ARG A 172 -1.41 10.49 34.94
N LYS A 173 -0.70 11.58 34.67
CA LYS A 173 -0.03 12.38 35.72
C LYS A 173 -1.05 13.03 36.66
N GLU A 174 -2.11 13.61 36.12
CA GLU A 174 -3.18 14.24 36.89
C GLU A 174 -3.94 13.24 37.77
N THR A 175 -4.33 12.09 37.21
CA THR A 175 -4.99 11.00 37.98
C THR A 175 -4.09 10.47 39.09
N LEU A 176 -2.78 10.33 38.85
CA LEU A 176 -1.81 9.97 39.88
C LEU A 176 -1.71 11.04 40.98
N ALA A 177 -1.70 12.33 40.63
CA ALA A 177 -1.67 13.42 41.59
C ALA A 177 -2.94 13.45 42.46
N SER A 178 -4.12 13.34 41.85
CA SER A 178 -5.40 13.24 42.55
C SER A 178 -5.47 12.01 43.46
N SER A 179 -4.98 10.85 42.99
CA SER A 179 -4.91 9.63 43.81
C SER A 179 -3.99 9.79 45.02
N LYS A 180 -2.87 10.49 44.88
CA LYS A 180 -1.97 10.82 46.01
C LYS A 180 -2.65 11.77 46.99
N ALA A 181 -3.34 12.79 46.50
CA ALA A 181 -4.09 13.74 47.34
C ALA A 181 -5.18 13.04 48.15
N ILE A 182 -5.98 12.17 47.52
CA ILE A 182 -7.00 11.37 48.20
C ILE A 182 -6.37 10.50 49.30
N ARG A 183 -5.28 9.79 48.99
CA ARG A 183 -4.57 8.96 49.97
C ARG A 183 -4.06 9.80 51.15
N SER A 184 -3.48 10.98 50.90
CA SER A 184 -3.05 11.90 51.94
C SER A 184 -4.22 12.29 52.87
N LEU A 185 -5.34 12.74 52.30
CA LEU A 185 -6.53 13.10 53.06
C LEU A 185 -7.10 11.92 53.87
N GLN A 186 -7.14 10.72 53.28
CA GLN A 186 -7.56 9.50 54.00
C GLN A 186 -6.63 9.17 55.16
N THR A 187 -5.31 9.30 54.98
CA THR A 187 -4.36 9.10 56.08
C THR A 187 -4.55 10.12 57.19
N GLN A 188 -4.75 11.40 56.84
CA GLN A 188 -5.05 12.47 57.80
C GLN A 188 -6.35 12.18 58.56
N LEU A 189 -7.43 11.82 57.87
CA LEU A 189 -8.71 11.47 58.49
C LEU A 189 -8.58 10.25 59.41
N SER A 190 -7.81 9.23 59.01
CA SER A 190 -7.55 8.07 59.87
C SER A 190 -6.73 8.46 61.10
N ALA A 191 -5.81 9.41 60.98
CA ALA A 191 -4.98 9.88 62.08
C ALA A 191 -5.78 10.71 63.08
N THR A 192 -6.65 11.62 62.60
CA THR A 192 -7.55 12.40 63.46
C THR A 192 -8.53 11.49 64.20
N SER A 193 -9.16 10.55 63.49
CA SER A 193 -10.05 9.55 64.11
C SER A 193 -9.33 8.74 65.20
N ARG A 194 -8.09 8.25 64.95
CA ARG A 194 -7.30 7.56 65.98
C ARG A 194 -6.98 8.46 67.17
N ALA A 195 -6.60 9.73 66.94
CA ALA A 195 -6.32 10.68 68.00
C ALA A 195 -7.56 10.92 68.88
N GLU A 196 -8.73 11.11 68.26
CA GLU A 196 -10.01 11.21 68.97
C GLU A 196 -10.32 9.95 69.79
N HIS A 197 -10.13 8.75 69.22
CA HIS A 197 -10.31 7.49 69.95
C HIS A 197 -9.39 7.39 71.18
N VAL A 198 -8.12 7.80 71.06
CA VAL A 198 -7.18 7.83 72.18
C VAL A 198 -7.63 8.82 73.25
N VAL A 199 -8.08 10.02 72.87
CA VAL A 199 -8.61 11.02 73.81
C VAL A 199 -9.85 10.48 74.53
N ARG A 200 -10.80 9.88 73.80
CA ARG A 200 -12.00 9.25 74.39
C ARG A 200 -11.65 8.12 75.36
N ARG A 201 -10.73 7.22 75.00
CA ARG A 201 -10.26 6.15 75.91
C ARG A 201 -9.59 6.72 77.16
N LYS A 202 -8.71 7.72 77.01
CA LYS A 202 -8.06 8.39 78.15
C LYS A 202 -9.11 9.04 79.07
N ALA A 203 -10.13 9.69 78.51
CA ALA A 203 -11.24 10.25 79.28
C ALA A 203 -12.04 9.19 80.04
N GLN A 204 -12.38 8.07 79.39
CA GLN A 204 -13.05 6.93 80.03
C GLN A 204 -12.21 6.34 81.17
N ILE A 205 -10.90 6.16 80.98
CA ILE A 205 -10.00 5.66 82.04
C ILE A 205 -10.00 6.62 83.23
N ARG A 206 -9.90 7.94 82.99
CA ARG A 206 -9.98 8.94 84.06
C ARG A 206 -11.32 8.87 84.80
N GLN A 207 -12.44 8.74 84.09
CA GLN A 207 -13.76 8.57 84.70
C GLN A 207 -13.84 7.32 85.56
N LEU A 208 -13.37 6.16 85.08
CA LEU A 208 -13.31 4.92 85.84
C LEU A 208 -12.41 5.04 87.08
N GLN A 209 -11.29 5.76 86.98
CA GLN A 209 -10.42 6.03 88.12
C GLN A 209 -11.11 6.89 89.18
N VAL A 210 -11.83 7.94 88.79
CA VAL A 210 -12.63 8.76 89.70
C VAL A 210 -13.73 7.92 90.37
N GLN A 211 -14.47 7.12 89.60
CA GLN A 211 -15.48 6.21 90.15
C GLN A 211 -14.87 5.20 91.14
N ARG A 212 -13.68 4.64 90.85
CA ARG A 212 -12.97 3.73 91.75
C ARG A 212 -12.55 4.43 93.05
N GLN A 213 -12.06 5.67 92.99
CA GLN A 213 -11.73 6.44 94.18
C GLN A 213 -12.99 6.74 95.02
N GLN A 214 -14.11 7.08 94.37
CA GLN A 214 -15.39 7.26 95.04
C GLN A 214 -15.91 5.95 95.66
N ALA A 215 -15.83 4.82 94.96
CA ALA A 215 -16.24 3.51 95.48
C ALA A 215 -15.36 3.02 96.64
N LEU A 216 -14.07 3.37 96.64
CA LEU A 216 -13.17 3.12 97.77
C LEU A 216 -13.49 4.01 98.98
N SER A 217 -14.06 5.21 98.77
CA SER A 217 -14.57 6.05 99.86
C SER A 217 -15.92 5.60 100.43
N SER A 218 -16.60 4.65 99.77
CA SER A 218 -17.94 4.14 100.17
C SER A 218 -17.92 2.71 100.73
N ARG A 219 -16.75 2.07 100.87
CA ARG A 219 -16.60 0.71 101.42
C ARG A 219 -16.01 0.74 102.83
N ASP A 220 -16.76 1.29 103.77
CA ASP A 220 -16.66 0.98 105.21
C ASP A 220 -18.07 0.84 105.78
N SER A 221 -18.65 -0.37 105.65
CA SER A 221 -19.65 -0.96 106.57
C SER A 221 -20.02 -2.39 106.14
N SER A 222 -19.66 -3.35 107.01
CA SER A 222 -20.31 -4.64 107.34
C SER A 222 -20.36 -5.82 106.33
N THR A 223 -19.38 -6.73 106.47
CA THR A 223 -19.39 -8.12 107.02
C THR A 223 -20.51 -9.18 106.75
N LEU A 224 -20.05 -10.34 106.19
CA LEU A 224 -20.41 -11.80 106.29
C LEU A 224 -21.84 -12.36 106.07
N GLU A 225 -21.97 -13.35 105.14
CA GLU A 225 -22.24 -14.78 105.42
C GLU A 225 -22.34 -15.64 104.12
N ALA A 226 -22.13 -16.97 104.23
CA ALA A 226 -22.29 -18.01 103.19
C ALA A 226 -23.43 -18.99 103.58
N PRO A 227 -24.11 -19.72 102.66
CA PRO A 227 -23.67 -21.08 102.25
C PRO A 227 -24.12 -21.55 100.82
N ALA A 228 -23.74 -22.78 100.42
CA ALA A 228 -24.04 -23.50 99.15
C ALA A 228 -24.88 -24.80 99.42
N PRO A 229 -25.18 -25.75 98.49
CA PRO A 229 -25.30 -25.80 96.99
C PRO A 229 -26.57 -26.58 96.47
N THR A 230 -26.86 -26.59 95.14
CA THR A 230 -27.34 -27.76 94.32
C THR A 230 -27.50 -27.38 92.83
N GLY A 231 -27.05 -28.23 91.89
CA GLY A 231 -27.28 -28.13 90.42
C GLY A 231 -28.61 -28.79 89.95
N PRO A 232 -28.85 -29.10 88.64
CA PRO A 232 -27.91 -29.14 87.50
C PRO A 232 -28.43 -28.63 86.11
N ALA A 233 -27.55 -28.76 85.10
CA ALA A 233 -27.79 -29.17 83.70
C ALA A 233 -28.01 -28.15 82.55
N GLY A 234 -27.20 -28.36 81.49
CA GLY A 234 -27.45 -28.01 80.07
C GLY A 234 -26.86 -26.67 79.61
N GLY A 235 -25.96 -26.54 78.63
CA GLY A 235 -25.35 -27.48 77.69
C GLY A 235 -24.44 -26.70 76.73
N ALA A 236 -23.51 -27.44 76.10
CA ALA A 236 -22.83 -27.25 74.81
C ALA A 236 -22.61 -25.81 74.26
N GLY A 237 -21.42 -25.40 73.81
CA GLY A 237 -20.26 -26.19 73.40
C GLY A 237 -19.10 -25.27 73.03
N GLY A 238 -17.90 -25.85 73.00
CA GLY A 238 -16.68 -25.18 72.58
C GLY A 238 -16.49 -25.18 71.07
N ALA A 239 -15.62 -24.30 70.61
CA ALA A 239 -14.66 -24.58 69.55
C ALA A 239 -13.62 -23.45 69.53
N ALA A 240 -12.43 -23.74 70.04
CA ALA A 240 -11.23 -23.14 69.52
C ALA A 240 -10.95 -23.76 68.14
N CYS A 241 -10.54 -22.95 67.17
CA CYS A 241 -9.31 -23.14 66.39
C CYS A 241 -9.30 -22.21 65.16
N GLU A 242 -8.15 -21.56 65.02
CA GLU A 242 -7.40 -21.33 63.77
C GLU A 242 -8.14 -20.94 62.47
N GLY A 243 -7.65 -19.87 61.86
CA GLY A 243 -7.89 -19.63 60.44
C GLY A 243 -7.55 -18.22 60.00
N ALA A 244 -6.25 -17.94 59.86
CA ALA A 244 -5.78 -16.80 59.09
C ALA A 244 -6.25 -16.95 57.63
N GLY A 245 -7.31 -16.23 57.26
CA GLY A 245 -7.82 -16.15 55.90
C GLY A 245 -7.07 -15.09 55.09
N ASP A 246 -6.03 -15.53 54.39
CA ASP A 246 -5.33 -14.80 53.33
C ASP A 246 -6.30 -14.43 52.19
N THR A 247 -6.57 -13.13 52.02
CA THR A 247 -7.45 -12.59 50.97
C THR A 247 -6.76 -12.43 49.61
N ARG A 248 -5.61 -13.09 49.38
CA ARG A 248 -4.88 -13.02 48.10
C ARG A 248 -4.58 -14.36 47.42
N GLY A 249 -5.29 -15.43 47.82
CA GLY A 249 -5.06 -16.78 47.30
C GLY A 249 -5.74 -17.17 45.97
N TRP A 250 -6.78 -16.45 45.52
CA TRP A 250 -7.52 -16.86 44.31
C TRP A 250 -6.82 -16.46 42.99
N PHE A 251 -6.03 -15.39 43.00
CA PHE A 251 -5.41 -14.87 41.78
C PHE A 251 -4.18 -15.67 41.33
N ARG A 252 -3.45 -16.32 42.26
CA ARG A 252 -2.32 -17.20 41.90
C ARG A 252 -2.77 -18.53 41.29
N ARG A 253 -3.94 -19.06 41.68
CA ARG A 253 -4.49 -20.30 41.09
C ARG A 253 -5.05 -20.10 39.68
N LEU A 254 -5.43 -18.88 39.31
CA LEU A 254 -5.88 -18.58 37.95
C LEU A 254 -4.73 -18.46 36.93
N VAL A 255 -3.52 -18.12 37.40
CA VAL A 255 -2.33 -17.93 36.52
C VAL A 255 -1.54 -19.22 36.33
N GLN A 256 -1.65 -20.20 37.22
CA GLN A 256 -0.99 -21.52 37.09
C GLN A 256 -1.81 -22.58 36.34
N ALA A 257 -3.04 -22.28 35.90
CA ALA A 257 -3.89 -23.19 35.11
C ALA A 257 -3.82 -22.93 33.58
N ARG A 258 -2.82 -22.17 33.09
CA ARG A 258 -2.62 -21.89 31.66
C ARG A 258 -1.21 -22.21 31.14
N LEU A 259 -0.51 -23.13 31.82
CA LEU A 259 0.76 -23.71 31.40
C LEU A 259 0.83 -25.20 31.80
N ALA A 260 -0.21 -25.95 31.43
CA ALA A 260 -0.23 -27.40 31.29
C ALA A 260 -1.12 -27.74 30.09
#